data_AF-A0A1Y4U028-F1
#
_entry.id   AF-A0A1Y4U028-F1
#
_cell.length_a   1.000
_cell.length_b   1.000
_cell.length_c   1.000
_cell.angle_alpha   90.00
_cell.angle_beta   90.00
_cell.angle_gamma   90.00
#
_symmetry.space_group_name_H-M   'P 1'
#
loop_
_entity.id
_entity.type
_entity.pdbx_description
1 polymer ?
#
loop_
_entity_poly.entity_id
_entity_poly.type
_entity_poly.pdbx_seq_one_letter_code
_entity_poly.pdbx_strand_id
1 'polypeptide(L)'
;MNKKEVLEIRKQFSPQNCAITRICGCYVDGEKEKKLEFKEAFLSLPEEEEYKYFDLFKRTLSGTVGKNLLNMSFPLEEEQKGGAQEQLMQLRDSRLTDDMLVSEFYDKVIEHYDFGEHYLILLIHAAYDVPGKASDGMEMYDASDTVYEHILCSICPVSLSKAGLCYNAEHNSIEDRIRDWIVTDPINGFLFPAFNDRSSDVHSLLYYSKKPEELQEVFLTQVLGCSQVLSAGTQKESFQAMIADTLGEDCPYSVIRNIHENLNTLIEENREEPEPLELGKPEVRRLFSLSGVPEENLEDFDREFDETVGEKASLLASNIASTKKFNIKTPDIVINVNPDRTDLVDVRVVDGRKCLVIPVDDQVEVNGIEVRMDPETGAEGQPLQPLSAGPRL
;
A
#
# COMPACT_ATOMS: atom_id res chain seq x y z
N MET A 1 8.70 -9.56 -1.08
CA MET A 1 7.58 -10.46 -0.77
C MET A 1 6.36 -10.13 -1.61
N ASN A 2 5.83 -11.14 -2.30
CA ASN A 2 4.57 -11.09 -3.02
C ASN A 2 3.40 -11.62 -2.17
N LYS A 3 2.18 -11.52 -2.72
CA LYS A 3 0.95 -11.93 -2.02
C LYS A 3 0.95 -13.42 -1.61
N LYS A 4 1.53 -14.31 -2.42
CA LYS A 4 1.55 -15.76 -2.14
C LYS A 4 2.47 -16.05 -0.95
N GLU A 5 3.64 -15.43 -0.93
CA GLU A 5 4.62 -15.54 0.16
C GLU A 5 4.08 -15.02 1.49
N VAL A 6 3.45 -13.83 1.49
CA VAL A 6 2.79 -13.29 2.70
C VAL A 6 1.73 -14.25 3.23
N LEU A 7 0.91 -14.84 2.34
CA LEU A 7 -0.11 -15.81 2.73
C LEU A 7 0.48 -17.10 3.28
N GLU A 8 1.64 -17.54 2.80
CA GLU A 8 2.33 -18.73 3.31
C GLU A 8 2.80 -18.53 4.75
N ILE A 9 3.46 -17.41 5.05
CA ILE A 9 3.86 -17.08 6.42
C ILE A 9 2.64 -16.90 7.31
N ARG A 10 1.61 -16.20 6.82
CA ARG A 10 0.37 -15.98 7.58
C ARG A 10 -0.35 -17.26 7.97
N LYS A 11 -0.24 -18.35 7.18
CA LYS A 11 -0.82 -19.66 7.51
C LYS A 11 -0.15 -20.32 8.72
N GLN A 12 1.10 -19.95 9.03
CA GLN A 12 1.83 -20.47 10.19
C GLN A 12 1.24 -19.96 11.52
N PHE A 13 0.42 -18.91 11.50
CA PHE A 13 -0.25 -18.38 12.70
C PHE A 13 -1.54 -19.13 12.99
N SER A 14 -1.44 -20.43 13.21
CA SER A 14 -2.57 -21.29 13.60
C SER A 14 -2.06 -22.45 14.46
N PRO A 15 -2.91 -23.05 15.31
CA PRO A 15 -2.49 -24.17 16.14
C PRO A 15 -1.90 -25.33 15.34
N GLN A 16 -2.41 -25.59 14.13
CA GLN A 16 -1.96 -26.71 13.30
C GLN A 16 -0.60 -26.49 12.63
N ASN A 17 -0.22 -25.23 12.38
CA ASN A 17 0.98 -24.87 11.62
C ASN A 17 1.95 -24.00 12.43
N CYS A 18 1.82 -23.97 13.76
CA CYS A 18 2.53 -23.01 14.60
C CYS A 18 4.05 -23.24 14.57
N ALA A 19 4.76 -22.35 13.88
CA ALA A 19 6.22 -22.30 13.87
C ALA A 19 6.81 -21.35 14.93
N ILE A 20 5.97 -20.70 15.74
CA ILE A 20 6.41 -19.72 16.74
C ILE A 20 7.08 -20.45 17.91
N THR A 21 8.31 -20.08 18.21
CA THR A 21 9.05 -20.65 19.33
C THR A 21 8.98 -19.77 20.58
N ARG A 22 8.90 -18.43 20.39
CA ARG A 22 9.00 -17.47 21.49
C ARG A 22 8.16 -16.23 21.23
N ILE A 23 7.61 -15.69 22.30
CA ILE A 23 6.94 -14.40 22.35
C ILE A 23 7.53 -13.55 23.46
N CYS A 24 7.82 -12.31 23.13
CA CYS A 24 8.23 -11.26 24.04
C CYS A 24 7.26 -10.08 23.89
N GLY A 25 7.02 -9.34 24.96
CA GLY A 25 6.23 -8.13 24.89
C GLY A 25 6.69 -7.04 25.84
N CYS A 26 6.54 -5.79 25.42
CA CYS A 26 6.78 -4.60 26.24
C CYS A 26 5.55 -3.68 26.21
N TYR A 27 4.88 -3.52 27.35
CA TYR A 27 3.76 -2.59 27.50
C TYR A 27 4.28 -1.22 27.90
N VAL A 28 3.92 -0.22 27.12
CA VAL A 28 4.37 1.17 27.24
C VAL A 28 3.15 2.06 27.45
N ASP A 29 3.23 2.99 28.40
CA ASP A 29 2.15 3.95 28.62
C ASP A 29 2.27 5.20 27.72
N GLY A 30 1.30 6.11 27.83
CA GLY A 30 1.31 7.36 27.08
C GLY A 30 2.45 8.33 27.43
N GLU A 31 3.21 8.08 28.49
CA GLU A 31 4.39 8.86 28.89
C GLU A 31 5.70 8.20 28.42
N LYS A 32 5.60 7.17 27.56
CA LYS A 32 6.73 6.36 27.06
C LYS A 32 7.47 5.58 28.17
N GLU A 33 6.80 5.29 29.27
CA GLU A 33 7.36 4.45 30.33
C GLU A 33 7.00 2.98 30.15
N LYS A 34 8.00 2.10 30.28
CA LYS A 34 7.80 0.66 30.32
C LYS A 34 7.07 0.24 31.61
N LYS A 35 5.89 -0.36 31.48
CA LYS A 35 5.09 -0.85 32.62
C LYS A 35 5.18 -2.36 32.82
N LEU A 36 5.43 -3.10 31.75
CA LEU A 36 5.58 -4.56 31.79
C LEU A 36 6.53 -4.99 30.67
N GLU A 37 7.40 -5.92 30.99
CA GLU A 37 8.11 -6.75 30.02
C GLU A 37 7.83 -8.23 30.33
N PHE A 38 7.64 -9.04 29.30
CA PHE A 38 7.48 -10.49 29.44
C PHE A 38 8.17 -11.24 28.31
N LYS A 39 8.54 -12.49 28.60
CA LYS A 39 9.18 -13.43 27.68
C LYS A 39 8.72 -14.84 28.01
N GLU A 40 8.10 -15.50 27.03
CA GLU A 40 7.51 -16.83 27.21
C GLU A 40 7.75 -17.74 26.00
N ALA A 41 7.81 -19.05 26.23
CA ALA A 41 7.70 -20.01 25.13
C ALA A 41 6.26 -19.95 24.61
N PHE A 42 6.08 -19.77 23.30
CA PHE A 42 4.75 -19.45 22.77
C PHE A 42 3.71 -20.55 23.07
N LEU A 43 4.08 -21.82 22.88
CA LEU A 43 3.23 -22.99 23.16
C LEU A 43 3.04 -23.31 24.66
N SER A 44 3.54 -22.44 25.56
CA SER A 44 3.25 -22.55 27.00
C SER A 44 2.12 -21.62 27.45
N LEU A 45 1.62 -20.77 26.55
CA LEU A 45 0.50 -19.89 26.80
C LEU A 45 -0.82 -20.68 26.90
N PRO A 46 -1.84 -20.14 27.59
CA PRO A 46 -3.19 -20.68 27.51
C PRO A 46 -3.72 -20.68 26.07
N GLU A 47 -4.39 -21.76 25.65
CA GLU A 47 -4.89 -21.91 24.28
C GLU A 47 -5.77 -20.72 23.82
N GLU A 48 -6.62 -20.20 24.70
CA GLU A 48 -7.46 -19.02 24.41
C GLU A 48 -6.65 -17.74 24.13
N GLU A 49 -5.46 -17.61 24.72
CA GLU A 49 -4.55 -16.48 24.49
C GLU A 49 -3.77 -16.68 23.19
N GLU A 50 -3.32 -17.91 22.90
CA GLU A 50 -2.65 -18.25 21.63
C GLU A 50 -3.49 -17.83 20.42
N TYR A 51 -4.79 -18.15 20.40
CA TYR A 51 -5.70 -17.75 19.31
C TYR A 51 -5.74 -16.23 19.12
N LYS A 52 -5.77 -15.45 20.21
CA LYS A 52 -5.77 -13.98 20.14
C LYS A 52 -4.45 -13.46 19.59
N TYR A 53 -3.31 -14.01 20.03
CA TYR A 53 -2.01 -13.64 19.49
C TYR A 53 -1.86 -13.98 18.01
N PHE A 54 -2.31 -15.17 17.59
CA PHE A 54 -2.35 -15.52 16.17
C PHE A 54 -3.12 -14.52 15.32
N ASP A 55 -4.26 -14.04 15.83
CA ASP A 55 -5.04 -13.01 15.12
C ASP A 55 -4.27 -11.69 15.02
N LEU A 56 -3.58 -11.25 16.07
CA LEU A 56 -2.72 -10.06 16.01
C LEU A 56 -1.60 -10.22 14.96
N PHE A 57 -0.89 -11.35 14.94
CA PHE A 57 0.19 -11.58 13.96
C PHE A 57 -0.33 -11.66 12.52
N LYS A 58 -1.51 -12.27 12.31
CA LYS A 58 -2.20 -12.26 11.02
C LYS A 58 -2.58 -10.85 10.58
N ARG A 59 -2.95 -9.96 11.52
CA ARG A 59 -3.28 -8.56 11.22
C ARG A 59 -2.03 -7.78 10.80
N THR A 60 -0.88 -8.04 11.41
CA THR A 60 0.41 -7.48 10.98
C THR A 60 0.80 -7.90 9.56
N LEU A 61 0.32 -9.06 9.08
CA LEU A 61 0.51 -9.52 7.70
C LEU A 61 -0.77 -9.38 6.86
N SER A 62 -1.50 -8.27 7.03
CA SER A 62 -2.76 -8.02 6.33
C SER A 62 -2.75 -6.76 5.47
N GLY A 63 -3.73 -6.68 4.56
CA GLY A 63 -3.84 -5.57 3.62
C GLY A 63 -3.24 -5.87 2.26
N THR A 64 -3.01 -4.82 1.48
CA THR A 64 -2.52 -4.92 0.09
C THR A 64 -1.02 -4.74 0.04
N VAL A 65 -0.30 -5.66 -0.61
CA VAL A 65 1.13 -5.53 -0.93
C VAL A 65 1.33 -4.30 -1.82
N GLY A 66 2.33 -3.49 -1.50
CA GLY A 66 2.59 -2.21 -2.15
C GLY A 66 1.78 -1.03 -1.60
N LYS A 67 0.92 -1.27 -0.60
CA LYS A 67 0.12 -0.22 0.05
C LYS A 67 0.15 -0.32 1.57
N ASN A 68 -0.41 -1.38 2.13
CA ASN A 68 -0.35 -1.65 3.58
C ASN A 68 0.91 -2.42 3.95
N LEU A 69 1.35 -3.29 3.04
CA LEU A 69 2.53 -4.14 3.21
C LEU A 69 3.59 -3.65 2.23
N LEU A 70 4.66 -3.07 2.74
CA LEU A 70 5.73 -2.47 1.94
C LEU A 70 6.98 -3.34 2.04
N ASN A 71 7.50 -3.77 0.90
CA ASN A 71 8.83 -4.37 0.84
C ASN A 71 9.85 -3.24 0.98
N MET A 72 10.78 -3.38 1.92
CA MET A 72 11.83 -2.41 2.16
C MET A 72 13.17 -3.11 2.07
N SER A 73 14.13 -2.49 1.41
CA SER A 73 15.50 -2.99 1.29
C SER A 73 16.42 -2.18 2.20
N PHE A 74 17.44 -2.83 2.75
CA PHE A 74 18.45 -2.15 3.54
C PHE A 74 19.48 -1.45 2.64
N PRO A 75 19.87 -0.21 2.95
CA PRO A 75 21.10 0.37 2.42
C PRO A 75 22.32 -0.46 2.82
N LEU A 76 23.36 -0.49 1.98
CA LEU A 76 24.60 -1.24 2.24
C LEU A 76 25.31 -0.86 3.55
N GLU A 77 25.07 0.34 4.06
CA GLU A 77 25.65 0.83 5.32
C GLU A 77 25.03 0.14 6.54
N GLU A 78 23.73 -0.21 6.47
CA GLU A 78 23.01 -0.86 7.57
C GLU A 78 23.39 -2.32 7.77
N GLU A 79 23.97 -2.95 6.75
CA GLU A 79 24.53 -4.32 6.82
C GLU A 79 25.88 -4.38 7.53
N GLN A 80 26.49 -3.21 7.80
CA GLN A 80 27.76 -3.12 8.53
C GLN A 80 27.53 -3.15 10.04
N LYS A 81 28.63 -3.34 10.78
CA LYS A 81 28.59 -3.40 12.24
C LYS A 81 28.03 -2.10 12.83
N GLY A 82 26.99 -2.23 13.65
CA GLY A 82 26.24 -1.14 14.27
C GLY A 82 25.01 -0.67 13.48
N GLY A 83 24.79 -1.20 12.27
CA GLY A 83 23.60 -0.91 11.48
C GLY A 83 22.35 -1.64 11.99
N ALA A 84 21.18 -1.12 11.64
CA ALA A 84 19.90 -1.67 12.06
C ALA A 84 19.67 -3.09 11.54
N GLN A 85 20.15 -3.41 10.33
CA GLN A 85 20.04 -4.77 9.78
C GLN A 85 20.82 -5.77 10.65
N GLU A 86 22.05 -5.43 11.05
CA GLU A 86 22.85 -6.27 11.95
C GLU A 86 22.13 -6.47 13.31
N GLN A 87 21.54 -5.42 13.86
CA GLN A 87 20.79 -5.51 15.13
C GLN A 87 19.57 -6.44 15.02
N LEU A 88 18.81 -6.36 13.91
CA LEU A 88 17.69 -7.26 13.64
C LEU A 88 18.15 -8.71 13.43
N MET A 89 19.30 -8.92 12.78
CA MET A 89 19.94 -10.23 12.65
C MET A 89 20.31 -10.80 14.02
N GLN A 90 20.93 -10.00 14.91
CA GLN A 90 21.28 -10.42 16.26
C GLN A 90 20.04 -10.80 17.09
N LEU A 91 18.96 -10.01 17.01
CA LEU A 91 17.68 -10.35 17.66
C LEU A 91 17.14 -11.69 17.17
N ARG A 92 17.08 -11.90 15.85
CA ARG A 92 16.64 -13.16 15.26
C ARG A 92 17.53 -14.33 15.67
N ASP A 93 18.85 -14.19 15.54
CA ASP A 93 19.81 -15.27 15.77
C ASP A 93 19.92 -15.67 17.24
N SER A 94 19.66 -14.72 18.16
CA SER A 94 19.46 -15.03 19.59
C SER A 94 18.16 -15.79 19.85
N ARG A 95 17.26 -15.88 18.85
CA ARG A 95 15.90 -16.42 18.96
C ARG A 95 15.05 -15.67 19.99
N LEU A 96 15.47 -14.46 20.38
CA LEU A 96 14.95 -13.70 21.52
C LEU A 96 15.23 -14.35 22.90
N THR A 97 16.33 -15.10 23.08
CA THR A 97 16.74 -15.57 24.41
C THR A 97 17.47 -14.50 25.21
N ASP A 98 18.15 -13.59 24.52
CA ASP A 98 19.00 -12.56 25.11
C ASP A 98 18.17 -11.36 25.56
N ASP A 99 17.98 -11.23 26.88
CA ASP A 99 17.16 -10.17 27.48
C ASP A 99 17.73 -8.77 27.25
N MET A 100 19.06 -8.65 27.09
CA MET A 100 19.69 -7.36 26.87
C MET A 100 19.37 -6.87 25.45
N LEU A 101 19.53 -7.73 24.44
CA LEU A 101 19.18 -7.39 23.05
C LEU A 101 17.70 -7.03 22.91
N VAL A 102 16.81 -7.80 23.56
CA VAL A 102 15.36 -7.56 23.53
C VAL A 102 15.00 -6.23 24.21
N SER A 103 15.59 -5.94 25.39
CA SER A 103 15.36 -4.66 26.08
C SER A 103 15.85 -3.47 25.27
N GLU A 104 17.06 -3.55 24.70
CA GLU A 104 17.65 -2.51 23.86
C GLU A 104 16.78 -2.23 22.62
N PHE A 105 16.23 -3.27 22.01
CA PHE A 105 15.25 -3.12 20.94
C PHE A 105 14.00 -2.36 21.39
N TYR A 106 13.42 -2.70 22.55
CA TYR A 106 12.28 -1.97 23.08
C TYR A 106 12.60 -0.50 23.36
N ASP A 107 13.75 -0.20 23.96
CA ASP A 107 14.18 1.18 24.22
C ASP A 107 14.30 1.97 22.92
N LYS A 108 14.92 1.36 21.88
CA LYS A 108 15.06 1.96 20.56
C LYS A 108 13.71 2.25 19.90
N VAL A 109 12.75 1.32 20.01
CA VAL A 109 11.37 1.50 19.51
C VAL A 109 10.66 2.62 20.26
N ILE A 110 10.75 2.65 21.59
CA ILE A 110 10.08 3.66 22.44
C ILE A 110 10.61 5.07 22.14
N GLU A 111 11.91 5.20 21.95
CA GLU A 111 12.55 6.48 21.62
C GLU A 111 12.06 7.04 20.28
N HIS A 112 11.94 6.19 19.25
CA HIS A 112 11.76 6.61 17.86
C HIS A 112 10.37 6.37 17.27
N TYR A 113 9.46 5.74 18.01
CA TYR A 113 8.06 5.58 17.61
C TYR A 113 7.23 6.74 18.16
N ASP A 114 6.55 7.48 17.27
CA ASP A 114 5.70 8.61 17.65
C ASP A 114 4.26 8.16 17.86
N PHE A 115 3.93 7.90 19.12
CA PHE A 115 2.60 7.48 19.54
C PHE A 115 2.32 7.95 20.98
N GLY A 116 1.36 8.87 21.14
CA GLY A 116 1.04 9.52 22.42
C GLY A 116 -0.01 8.80 23.26
N GLU A 117 -0.30 7.53 22.96
CA GLU A 117 -1.22 6.69 23.73
C GLU A 117 -0.50 5.44 24.22
N HIS A 118 -1.16 4.59 25.01
CA HIS A 118 -0.56 3.35 25.49
C HIS A 118 -0.46 2.34 24.33
N TYR A 119 0.60 1.54 24.31
CA TYR A 119 0.80 0.52 23.29
C TYR A 119 1.60 -0.67 23.81
N LEU A 120 1.44 -1.80 23.15
CA LEU A 120 2.17 -3.04 23.40
C LEU A 120 3.05 -3.32 22.18
N ILE A 121 4.35 -3.44 22.40
CA ILE A 121 5.31 -3.93 21.41
C ILE A 121 5.38 -5.44 21.56
N LEU A 122 4.77 -6.20 20.65
CA LEU A 122 4.88 -7.65 20.59
C LEU A 122 6.00 -8.05 19.63
N LEU A 123 6.87 -8.95 20.06
CA LEU A 123 7.97 -9.47 19.26
C LEU A 123 7.98 -11.00 19.36
N ILE A 124 7.91 -11.69 18.23
CA ILE A 124 8.02 -13.15 18.18
C ILE A 124 9.23 -13.60 17.40
N HIS A 125 9.71 -14.80 17.73
CA HIS A 125 10.61 -15.57 16.88
C HIS A 125 9.91 -16.86 16.43
N ALA A 126 10.07 -17.20 15.16
CA ALA A 126 9.53 -18.42 14.57
C ALA A 126 10.57 -19.10 13.67
N ALA A 127 10.55 -20.44 13.65
CA ALA A 127 11.39 -21.27 12.81
C ALA A 127 10.49 -22.18 11.96
N TYR A 128 10.26 -21.80 10.71
CA TYR A 128 9.34 -22.47 9.80
C TYR A 128 10.09 -23.44 8.88
N ASP A 129 9.79 -24.73 8.99
CA ASP A 129 10.26 -25.75 8.03
C ASP A 129 9.50 -25.59 6.71
N VAL A 130 10.20 -25.12 5.68
CA VAL A 130 9.58 -24.81 4.37
C VAL A 130 9.37 -26.12 3.59
N PRO A 131 8.13 -26.56 3.33
CA PRO A 131 7.89 -27.81 2.61
C PRO A 131 8.50 -27.77 1.20
N GLY A 132 9.06 -28.88 0.74
CA GLY A 132 9.43 -29.03 -0.67
C GLY A 132 8.18 -28.93 -1.57
N LYS A 133 8.33 -28.48 -2.81
CA LYS A 133 7.23 -28.50 -3.80
C LYS A 133 7.58 -29.36 -5.00
N ALA A 134 6.65 -30.21 -5.40
CA ALA A 134 6.74 -30.97 -6.65
C ALA A 134 6.48 -30.04 -7.86
N SER A 135 6.84 -30.49 -9.06
CA SER A 135 6.67 -29.72 -10.31
C SER A 135 5.21 -29.40 -10.65
N ASP A 136 4.25 -30.10 -10.05
CA ASP A 136 2.80 -29.86 -10.16
C ASP A 136 2.25 -28.94 -9.04
N GLY A 137 3.12 -28.44 -8.16
CA GLY A 137 2.75 -27.56 -7.06
C GLY A 137 2.26 -28.26 -5.80
N MET A 138 2.24 -29.60 -5.75
CA MET A 138 1.94 -30.33 -4.51
C MET A 138 3.04 -30.18 -3.48
N GLU A 139 2.66 -29.96 -2.22
CA GLU A 139 3.59 -29.88 -1.09
C GLU A 139 4.11 -31.28 -0.72
N MET A 140 5.44 -31.42 -0.70
CA MET A 140 6.16 -32.61 -0.25
C MET A 140 6.81 -32.30 1.09
N TYR A 141 6.06 -32.53 2.18
CA TYR A 141 6.52 -32.27 3.55
C TYR A 141 7.79 -33.05 3.92
N ASP A 142 8.01 -34.23 3.32
CA ASP A 142 9.19 -35.06 3.55
C ASP A 142 10.46 -34.57 2.82
N ALA A 143 10.36 -33.50 2.02
CA ALA A 143 11.45 -32.93 1.22
C ALA A 143 11.77 -31.47 1.60
N SER A 144 11.65 -31.13 2.88
CA SER A 144 12.07 -29.81 3.40
C SER A 144 13.59 -29.75 3.51
N ASP A 145 14.22 -28.88 2.71
CA ASP A 145 15.66 -28.60 2.75
C ASP A 145 15.98 -27.21 3.34
N THR A 146 14.97 -26.44 3.77
CA THR A 146 15.15 -25.03 4.19
C THR A 146 14.32 -24.71 5.42
N VAL A 147 14.97 -24.16 6.44
CA VAL A 147 14.32 -23.58 7.63
C VAL A 147 14.35 -22.06 7.50
N TYR A 148 13.18 -21.45 7.51
CA TYR A 148 13.02 -20.00 7.52
C TYR A 148 12.84 -19.51 8.96
N GLU A 149 13.94 -19.05 9.55
CA GLU A 149 13.95 -18.38 10.86
C GLU A 149 13.64 -16.88 10.68
N HIS A 150 12.68 -16.36 11.44
CA HIS A 150 12.28 -14.95 11.35
C HIS A 150 11.78 -14.39 12.67
N ILE A 151 11.79 -13.05 12.74
CA ILE A 151 11.11 -12.27 13.75
C ILE A 151 9.94 -11.50 13.14
N LEU A 152 8.87 -11.36 13.92
CA LEU A 152 7.74 -10.49 13.59
C LEU A 152 7.50 -9.56 14.78
N CYS A 153 7.53 -8.26 14.52
CA CYS A 153 7.17 -7.22 15.47
C CYS A 153 5.78 -6.67 15.13
N SER A 154 4.91 -6.54 16.13
CA SER A 154 3.56 -5.99 16.02
C SER A 154 3.37 -4.91 17.09
N ILE A 155 3.09 -3.67 16.67
CA ILE A 155 2.82 -2.56 17.57
C ILE A 155 1.30 -2.39 17.70
N CYS A 156 0.79 -2.76 18.87
CA CYS A 156 -0.63 -2.83 19.17
C CYS A 156 -1.05 -1.70 20.11
N PRO A 157 -1.94 -0.78 19.72
CA PRO A 157 -2.48 0.21 20.63
C PRO A 157 -3.24 -0.45 21.78
N VAL A 158 -3.13 0.14 22.96
CA VAL A 158 -3.81 -0.30 24.17
C VAL A 158 -4.72 0.82 24.64
N SER A 159 -6.03 0.56 24.68
CA SER A 159 -7.02 1.59 25.02
C SER A 159 -8.00 1.08 26.07
N LEU A 160 -8.52 1.99 26.89
CA LEU A 160 -9.53 1.64 27.88
C LEU A 160 -10.80 1.14 27.20
N SER A 161 -11.33 0.03 27.71
CA SER A 161 -12.62 -0.52 27.28
C SER A 161 -13.75 0.53 27.36
N LYS A 162 -14.82 0.33 26.59
CA LYS A 162 -15.92 1.30 26.51
C LYS A 162 -16.52 1.56 27.88
N ALA A 163 -16.63 2.84 28.24
CA ALA A 163 -17.35 3.28 29.43
C ALA A 163 -18.83 2.86 29.35
N GLY A 164 -19.45 2.67 30.51
CA GLY A 164 -20.84 2.28 30.62
C GLY A 164 -21.16 1.72 31.99
N LEU A 165 -22.40 1.29 32.17
CA LEU A 165 -22.83 0.58 33.38
C LEU A 165 -22.76 -0.94 33.14
N CYS A 166 -22.35 -1.71 34.14
CA CYS A 166 -22.41 -3.17 34.11
C CYS A 166 -23.24 -3.71 35.29
N TYR A 167 -23.75 -4.94 35.13
CA TYR A 167 -24.39 -5.66 36.23
C TYR A 167 -23.30 -6.29 37.11
N ASN A 168 -23.23 -5.86 38.37
CA ASN A 168 -22.35 -6.46 39.36
C ASN A 168 -23.10 -7.59 40.08
N ALA A 169 -22.66 -8.83 39.86
CA ALA A 169 -23.32 -10.01 40.44
C ALA A 169 -23.18 -10.11 41.97
N GLU A 170 -22.13 -9.53 42.55
CA GLU A 170 -21.90 -9.55 44.01
C GLU A 170 -22.80 -8.55 44.73
N HIS A 171 -22.98 -7.36 44.17
CA HIS A 171 -23.83 -6.31 44.73
C HIS A 171 -25.29 -6.37 44.22
N ASN A 172 -25.58 -7.22 43.23
CA ASN A 172 -26.87 -7.32 42.55
C ASN A 172 -27.41 -5.93 42.14
N SER A 173 -26.53 -5.13 41.54
CA SER A 173 -26.73 -3.72 41.22
C SER A 173 -26.19 -3.40 39.83
N ILE A 174 -26.63 -2.25 39.30
CA ILE A 174 -26.07 -1.67 38.08
C ILE A 174 -25.07 -0.59 38.51
N GLU A 175 -23.81 -0.77 38.17
CA GLU A 175 -22.69 0.06 38.64
C GLU A 175 -21.83 0.55 37.47
N ASP A 176 -21.00 1.55 37.73
CA ASP A 176 -20.02 2.01 36.76
C ASP A 176 -19.03 0.90 36.41
N ARG A 177 -18.79 0.71 35.12
CA ARG A 177 -17.93 -0.36 34.64
C ARG A 177 -16.47 -0.01 34.90
N ILE A 178 -15.78 -0.87 35.64
CA ILE A 178 -14.32 -0.83 35.71
C ILE A 178 -13.77 -1.05 34.29
N ARG A 179 -12.98 -0.08 33.82
CA ARG A 179 -12.48 -0.07 32.44
C ARG A 179 -11.10 -0.72 32.40
N ASP A 180 -11.02 -1.88 31.75
CA ASP A 180 -9.74 -2.54 31.50
C ASP A 180 -8.99 -1.91 30.31
N TRP A 181 -7.66 -1.98 30.36
CA TRP A 181 -6.80 -1.70 29.21
C TRP A 181 -6.84 -2.87 28.24
N ILE A 182 -7.28 -2.62 27.02
CA ILE A 182 -7.49 -3.64 25.99
C ILE A 182 -6.46 -3.45 24.88
N VAL A 183 -5.68 -4.50 24.61
CA VAL A 183 -4.82 -4.60 23.43
C VAL A 183 -5.69 -4.71 22.18
N THR A 184 -5.44 -3.86 21.21
CA THR A 184 -6.18 -3.82 19.93
C THR A 184 -5.33 -4.29 18.75
N ASP A 185 -5.94 -4.43 17.58
CA ASP A 185 -5.24 -4.82 16.35
C ASP A 185 -4.01 -3.92 16.11
N PRO A 186 -2.89 -4.50 15.63
CA PRO A 186 -1.69 -3.75 15.32
C PRO A 186 -1.95 -2.62 14.32
N ILE A 187 -1.25 -1.51 14.50
CA ILE A 187 -1.29 -0.37 13.58
C ILE A 187 -0.03 -0.26 12.73
N ASN A 188 1.10 -0.71 13.26
CA ASN A 188 2.36 -0.84 12.55
C ASN A 188 3.04 -2.16 12.96
N GLY A 189 3.95 -2.65 12.12
CA GLY A 189 4.75 -3.82 12.44
C GLY A 189 5.70 -4.17 11.30
N PHE A 190 6.53 -5.18 11.50
CA PHE A 190 7.43 -5.66 10.45
C PHE A 190 7.76 -7.13 10.62
N LEU A 191 8.12 -7.78 9.51
CA LEU A 191 8.66 -9.13 9.43
C LEU A 191 10.10 -9.04 8.89
N PHE A 192 11.05 -9.66 9.58
CA PHE A 192 12.45 -9.73 9.15
C PHE A 192 13.07 -11.10 9.45
N PRO A 193 13.92 -11.66 8.56
CA PRO A 193 14.12 -11.26 7.16
C PRO A 193 12.84 -11.40 6.33
N ALA A 194 12.79 -10.80 5.14
CA ALA A 194 11.70 -11.08 4.21
C ALA A 194 11.72 -12.55 3.76
N PHE A 195 10.56 -13.08 3.34
CA PHE A 195 10.43 -14.42 2.78
C PHE A 195 10.23 -14.32 1.26
N ASN A 196 11.32 -14.41 0.51
CA ASN A 196 11.34 -14.32 -0.95
C ASN A 196 11.84 -15.65 -1.54
N ASP A 197 11.19 -16.11 -2.61
CA ASP A 197 11.57 -17.35 -3.31
C ASP A 197 11.67 -18.57 -2.39
N ARG A 198 10.75 -18.64 -1.43
CA ARG A 198 10.70 -19.68 -0.38
C ARG A 198 11.94 -19.73 0.51
N SER A 199 12.69 -18.64 0.63
CA SER A 199 13.93 -18.56 1.40
C SER A 199 14.03 -17.27 2.21
N SER A 200 15.04 -17.18 3.08
CA SER A 200 15.33 -15.96 3.85
C SER A 200 16.02 -14.93 2.96
N ASP A 201 15.43 -13.75 2.81
CA ASP A 201 16.09 -12.59 2.22
C ASP A 201 16.48 -11.60 3.33
N VAL A 202 17.75 -11.64 3.71
CA VAL A 202 18.33 -10.79 4.77
C VAL A 202 18.57 -9.35 4.33
N HIS A 203 18.43 -9.04 3.04
CA HIS A 203 18.60 -7.71 2.48
C HIS A 203 17.29 -6.93 2.41
N SER A 204 16.16 -7.57 2.79
CA SER A 204 14.87 -6.91 2.84
C SER A 204 14.03 -7.30 4.05
N LEU A 205 13.03 -6.47 4.33
CA LEU A 205 11.99 -6.71 5.32
C LEU A 205 10.62 -6.38 4.73
N LEU A 206 9.58 -6.90 5.37
CA LEU A 206 8.19 -6.52 5.06
C LEU A 206 7.65 -5.64 6.19
N TYR A 207 7.37 -4.39 5.87
CA TYR A 207 6.76 -3.44 6.81
C TYR A 207 5.24 -3.40 6.65
N TYR A 208 4.53 -3.28 7.75
CA TYR A 208 3.08 -3.14 7.80
C TYR A 208 2.68 -1.77 8.36
N SER A 209 1.77 -1.10 7.66
CA SER A 209 0.97 0.00 8.21
C SER A 209 -0.51 -0.21 7.93
N LYS A 210 -1.32 -0.09 8.99
CA LYS A 210 -2.78 -0.08 8.91
C LYS A 210 -3.30 1.12 8.13
N LYS A 211 -2.59 2.26 8.24
CA LYS A 211 -2.87 3.50 7.53
C LYS A 211 -1.72 3.79 6.56
N PRO A 212 -1.86 3.46 5.27
CA PRO A 212 -0.78 3.54 4.28
C PRO A 212 -0.11 4.91 4.14
N GLU A 213 -0.79 5.99 4.51
CA GLU A 213 -0.26 7.36 4.45
C GLU A 213 0.46 7.79 5.75
N GLU A 214 0.41 6.97 6.81
CA GLU A 214 1.09 7.19 8.09
C GLU A 214 2.17 6.09 8.27
N LEU A 215 3.34 6.29 7.67
CA LEU A 215 4.42 5.28 7.63
C LEU A 215 5.41 5.35 8.80
N GLN A 216 5.32 6.34 9.68
CA GLN A 216 6.23 6.49 10.82
C GLN A 216 7.71 6.59 10.36
N GLU A 217 8.05 7.60 9.56
CA GLU A 217 9.37 7.73 8.92
C GLU A 217 10.56 7.68 9.90
N VAL A 218 10.41 8.29 11.08
CA VAL A 218 11.44 8.25 12.14
C VAL A 218 11.65 6.83 12.64
N PHE A 219 10.59 6.05 12.80
CA PHE A 219 10.68 4.64 13.18
C PHE A 219 11.38 3.82 12.07
N LEU A 220 10.99 4.02 10.81
CA LEU A 220 11.60 3.30 9.67
C LEU A 220 13.10 3.56 9.56
N THR A 221 13.50 4.83 9.67
CA THR A 221 14.90 5.22 9.52
C THR A 221 15.73 4.87 10.76
N GLN A 222 15.26 5.22 11.96
CA GLN A 222 16.07 5.07 13.17
C GLN A 222 16.02 3.65 13.74
N VAL A 223 14.88 2.97 13.68
CA VAL A 223 14.74 1.61 14.24
C VAL A 223 15.13 0.56 13.20
N LEU A 224 14.60 0.68 11.98
CA LEU A 224 14.78 -0.34 10.92
C LEU A 224 15.92 -0.02 9.95
N GLY A 225 16.49 1.19 9.93
CA GLY A 225 17.55 1.57 8.99
C GLY A 225 17.11 1.60 7.52
N CYS A 226 15.81 1.49 7.23
CA CYS A 226 15.34 1.50 5.85
C CYS A 226 15.35 2.93 5.29
N SER A 227 15.69 3.07 4.01
CA SER A 227 15.59 4.35 3.31
C SER A 227 14.13 4.81 3.20
N GLN A 228 13.94 6.09 2.92
CA GLN A 228 12.61 6.67 2.77
C GLN A 228 11.84 5.95 1.64
N VAL A 229 10.60 5.57 1.94
CA VAL A 229 9.70 4.87 1.02
C VAL A 229 8.46 5.74 0.83
N LEU A 230 8.03 5.91 -0.41
CA LEU A 230 6.84 6.68 -0.72
C LEU A 230 5.59 5.85 -0.42
N SER A 231 4.62 6.43 0.27
CA SER A 231 3.30 5.82 0.42
C SER A 231 2.60 5.68 -0.94
N ALA A 232 1.56 4.86 -1.01
CA ALA A 232 0.77 4.74 -2.24
C ALA A 232 0.16 6.08 -2.69
N GLY A 233 -0.28 6.92 -1.73
CA GLY A 233 -0.76 8.28 -2.01
C GLY A 233 0.34 9.18 -2.57
N THR A 234 1.50 9.23 -1.91
CA THR A 234 2.63 10.05 -2.37
C THR A 234 3.17 9.58 -3.72
N GLN A 235 3.26 8.27 -3.98
CA GLN A 235 3.64 7.75 -5.31
C GLN A 235 2.71 8.29 -6.41
N LYS A 236 1.40 8.30 -6.13
CA LYS A 236 0.41 8.82 -7.08
C LYS A 236 0.55 10.33 -7.27
N GLU A 237 0.75 11.08 -6.20
CA GLU A 237 0.95 12.53 -6.25
C GLU A 237 2.24 12.90 -6.99
N SER A 238 3.36 12.23 -6.70
CA SER A 238 4.64 12.41 -7.41
C SER A 238 4.50 12.08 -8.90
N PHE A 239 3.80 10.99 -9.27
CA PHE A 239 3.56 10.68 -10.67
C PHE A 239 2.71 11.73 -11.38
N GLN A 240 1.69 12.27 -10.70
CA GLN A 240 0.88 13.37 -11.23
C GLN A 240 1.66 14.68 -11.36
N ALA A 241 2.55 14.97 -10.41
CA ALA A 241 3.46 16.11 -10.48
C ALA A 241 4.42 15.97 -11.67
N MET A 242 5.04 14.80 -11.86
CA MET A 242 5.90 14.55 -13.03
C MET A 242 5.16 14.74 -14.35
N ILE A 243 3.90 14.26 -14.47
CA ILE A 243 3.10 14.51 -15.67
C ILE A 243 2.89 16.02 -15.89
N ALA A 244 2.61 16.78 -14.83
CA ALA A 244 2.37 18.22 -14.92
C ALA A 244 3.64 19.01 -15.26
N ASP A 245 4.77 18.67 -14.63
CA ASP A 245 6.04 19.37 -14.80
C ASP A 245 6.65 19.09 -16.17
N THR A 246 6.65 17.82 -16.61
CA THR A 246 7.15 17.42 -17.94
C THR A 246 6.26 17.96 -19.07
N LEU A 247 4.93 18.06 -18.90
CA LEU A 247 4.02 18.47 -19.99
C LEU A 247 3.65 19.95 -19.96
N GLY A 248 3.83 20.65 -18.84
CA GLY A 248 3.46 22.04 -18.66
C GLY A 248 1.95 22.32 -18.86
N GLU A 249 1.62 23.60 -19.10
CA GLU A 249 0.22 24.06 -19.26
C GLU A 249 -0.45 23.57 -20.56
N ASP A 250 0.33 23.16 -21.57
CA ASP A 250 -0.15 22.75 -22.90
C ASP A 250 -0.38 21.23 -23.04
N CYS A 251 -0.57 20.53 -21.92
CA CYS A 251 -0.78 19.08 -21.88
C CYS A 251 -1.98 18.62 -22.76
N PRO A 252 -1.75 17.93 -23.88
CA PRO A 252 -2.84 17.48 -24.73
C PRO A 252 -3.60 16.32 -24.07
N TYR A 253 -4.93 16.36 -24.12
CA TYR A 253 -5.79 15.27 -23.64
C TYR A 253 -5.38 13.90 -24.17
N SER A 254 -4.98 13.84 -25.45
CA SER A 254 -4.52 12.61 -26.10
C SER A 254 -3.29 11.99 -25.42
N VAL A 255 -2.36 12.80 -24.90
CA VAL A 255 -1.17 12.32 -24.20
C VAL A 255 -1.56 11.70 -22.87
N ILE A 256 -2.40 12.36 -22.06
CA ILE A 256 -2.90 11.81 -20.79
C ILE A 256 -3.66 10.49 -21.01
N ARG A 257 -4.51 10.46 -22.04
CA ARG A 257 -5.22 9.24 -22.45
C ARG A 257 -4.24 8.11 -22.79
N ASN A 258 -3.23 8.40 -23.59
CA ASN A 258 -2.22 7.41 -23.99
C ASN A 258 -1.38 6.94 -22.78
N ILE A 259 -1.00 7.82 -21.85
CA ILE A 259 -0.30 7.43 -20.61
C ILE A 259 -1.15 6.43 -19.82
N HIS A 260 -2.44 6.72 -19.63
CA HIS A 260 -3.37 5.83 -18.95
C HIS A 260 -3.51 4.48 -19.66
N GLU A 261 -3.68 4.47 -20.98
CA GLU A 261 -3.81 3.25 -21.79
C GLU A 261 -2.54 2.40 -21.78
N ASN A 262 -1.37 3.01 -21.98
CA ASN A 262 -0.09 2.33 -21.94
C ASN A 262 0.20 1.74 -20.55
N LEU A 263 -0.09 2.50 -19.48
CA LEU A 263 0.11 2.04 -18.11
C LEU A 263 -0.82 0.86 -17.76
N ASN A 264 -2.09 0.91 -18.15
CA ASN A 264 -3.01 -0.22 -17.95
C ASN A 264 -2.59 -1.44 -18.77
N THR A 265 -2.07 -1.24 -19.98
CA THR A 265 -1.53 -2.32 -20.82
C THR A 265 -0.36 -3.00 -20.13
N LEU A 266 0.60 -2.24 -19.60
CA LEU A 266 1.73 -2.77 -18.84
C LEU A 266 1.26 -3.58 -17.62
N ILE A 267 0.25 -3.10 -16.89
CA ILE A 267 -0.32 -3.82 -15.74
C ILE A 267 -0.96 -5.14 -16.18
N GLU A 268 -1.73 -5.14 -17.26
CA GLU A 268 -2.41 -6.34 -17.76
C GLU A 268 -1.41 -7.37 -18.30
N GLU A 269 -0.36 -6.93 -18.99
CA GLU A 269 0.74 -7.79 -19.46
C GLU A 269 1.50 -8.46 -18.31
N ASN A 270 1.57 -7.82 -17.15
CA ASN A 270 2.29 -8.32 -15.96
C ASN A 270 1.36 -8.93 -14.90
N ARG A 271 0.06 -9.12 -15.18
CA ARG A 271 -0.92 -9.58 -14.17
C ARG A 271 -0.67 -10.99 -13.64
N GLU A 272 -0.01 -11.83 -14.45
CA GLU A 272 0.26 -13.24 -14.14
C GLU A 272 1.60 -13.41 -13.42
N GLU A 273 2.45 -12.38 -13.46
CA GLU A 273 3.72 -12.36 -12.76
C GLU A 273 3.47 -12.31 -11.24
N PRO A 274 4.26 -13.07 -10.45
CA PRO A 274 4.12 -13.07 -9.00
C PRO A 274 4.56 -11.73 -8.38
N GLU A 275 5.52 -11.04 -9.00
CA GLU A 275 6.08 -9.79 -8.51
C GLU A 275 5.21 -8.59 -8.89
N PRO A 276 5.01 -7.62 -7.98
CA PRO A 276 4.35 -6.37 -8.32
C PRO A 276 5.12 -5.61 -9.41
N LEU A 277 4.40 -5.08 -10.41
CA LEU A 277 5.01 -4.24 -11.43
C LEU A 277 5.46 -2.90 -10.84
N GLU A 278 6.78 -2.72 -10.81
CA GLU A 278 7.46 -1.49 -10.42
C GLU A 278 8.04 -0.78 -11.65
N LEU A 279 7.93 0.55 -11.67
CA LEU A 279 8.42 1.40 -12.75
C LEU A 279 9.49 2.33 -12.18
N GLY A 280 10.74 2.09 -12.55
CA GLY A 280 11.85 3.00 -12.25
C GLY A 280 11.93 4.15 -13.26
N LYS A 281 12.94 5.00 -13.09
CA LYS A 281 13.23 6.12 -13.99
C LYS A 281 13.19 5.74 -15.49
N PRO A 282 13.90 4.70 -15.97
CA PRO A 282 13.89 4.39 -17.40
C PRO A 282 12.53 3.89 -17.89
N GLU A 283 11.79 3.14 -17.07
CA GLU A 283 10.45 2.66 -17.41
C GLU A 283 9.45 3.82 -17.51
N VAL A 284 9.50 4.77 -16.58
CA VAL A 284 8.63 5.96 -16.61
C VAL A 284 8.98 6.87 -17.79
N ARG A 285 10.27 7.10 -18.09
CA ARG A 285 10.70 7.86 -19.27
C ARG A 285 10.15 7.22 -20.55
N ARG A 286 10.26 5.90 -20.65
CA ARG A 286 9.75 5.12 -21.79
C ARG A 286 8.22 5.22 -21.89
N LEU A 287 7.51 5.14 -20.77
CA LEU A 287 6.06 5.32 -20.73
C LEU A 287 5.64 6.67 -21.30
N PHE A 288 6.32 7.76 -20.91
CA PHE A 288 6.04 9.10 -21.43
C PHE A 288 6.33 9.20 -22.94
N SER A 289 7.51 8.74 -23.37
CA SER A 289 7.88 8.73 -24.80
C SER A 289 6.86 7.96 -25.66
N LEU A 290 6.47 6.74 -25.25
CA LEU A 290 5.46 5.93 -25.95
C LEU A 290 4.06 6.56 -25.93
N SER A 291 3.79 7.45 -24.98
CA SER A 291 2.50 8.13 -24.87
C SER A 291 2.40 9.40 -25.72
N GLY A 292 3.48 9.77 -26.41
CA GLY A 292 3.55 10.91 -27.32
C GLY A 292 4.08 12.19 -26.68
N VAL A 293 4.81 12.08 -25.57
CA VAL A 293 5.54 13.20 -24.98
C VAL A 293 6.74 13.55 -25.88
N PRO A 294 6.86 14.80 -26.37
CA PRO A 294 8.00 15.23 -27.18
C PRO A 294 9.34 15.11 -26.44
N GLU A 295 10.43 14.80 -27.15
CA GLU A 295 11.75 14.64 -26.51
C GLU A 295 12.26 15.94 -25.86
N GLU A 296 11.91 17.10 -26.42
CA GLU A 296 12.21 18.43 -25.86
C GLU A 296 11.61 18.63 -24.47
N ASN A 297 10.47 18.00 -24.18
CA ASN A 297 9.85 18.02 -22.86
C ASN A 297 10.52 17.04 -21.87
N LEU A 298 11.28 16.06 -22.38
CA LEU A 298 11.97 15.04 -21.57
C LEU A 298 13.42 15.40 -21.27
N GLU A 299 13.89 16.60 -21.65
CA GLU A 299 15.27 17.05 -21.40
C GLU A 299 15.58 17.09 -19.90
N ASP A 300 14.63 17.57 -19.10
CA ASP A 300 14.76 17.73 -17.66
C ASP A 300 14.16 16.56 -16.85
N PHE A 301 13.56 15.57 -17.52
CA PHE A 301 12.84 14.45 -16.87
C PHE A 301 13.68 13.71 -15.84
N ASP A 302 14.95 13.43 -16.15
CA ASP A 302 15.82 12.66 -15.25
C ASP A 302 16.03 13.40 -13.92
N ARG A 303 16.12 14.74 -13.96
CA ARG A 303 16.22 15.60 -12.77
C ARG A 303 14.90 15.64 -12.01
N GLU A 304 13.79 15.82 -12.72
CA GLU A 304 12.45 15.85 -12.13
C GLU A 304 12.12 14.54 -11.40
N PHE A 305 12.44 13.39 -12.01
CA PHE A 305 12.25 12.08 -11.38
C PHE A 305 13.08 11.96 -10.09
N ASP A 306 14.34 12.42 -10.11
CA ASP A 306 15.23 12.35 -8.94
C ASP A 306 14.76 13.23 -7.79
N GLU A 307 14.19 14.39 -8.09
CA GLU A 307 13.68 15.34 -7.10
C GLU A 307 12.31 14.92 -6.54
N THR A 308 11.45 14.29 -7.35
CA THR A 308 10.06 13.96 -6.96
C THR A 308 9.84 12.52 -6.49
N VAL A 309 10.63 11.58 -7.00
CA VAL A 309 10.52 10.14 -6.70
C VAL A 309 11.77 9.64 -5.98
N GLY A 310 12.94 10.07 -6.45
CA GLY A 310 14.25 9.67 -5.92
C GLY A 310 15.06 8.83 -6.89
N GLU A 311 16.38 9.04 -6.93
CA GLU A 311 17.30 8.47 -7.94
C GLU A 311 17.22 6.95 -8.12
N LYS A 312 17.02 6.23 -7.00
CA LYS A 312 16.97 4.76 -6.96
C LYS A 312 15.60 4.22 -6.61
N ALA A 313 14.59 5.09 -6.56
CA ALA A 313 13.24 4.71 -6.19
C ALA A 313 12.45 4.25 -7.43
N SER A 314 11.42 3.45 -7.17
CA SER A 314 10.47 2.96 -8.16
C SER A 314 9.04 3.33 -7.74
N LEU A 315 8.14 3.38 -8.73
CA LEU A 315 6.71 3.58 -8.52
C LEU A 315 5.97 2.29 -8.81
N LEU A 316 5.11 1.86 -7.90
CA LEU A 316 4.24 0.72 -8.18
C LEU A 316 3.18 1.12 -9.20
N ALA A 317 3.12 0.41 -10.32
CA ALA A 317 2.17 0.69 -11.39
C ALA A 317 0.73 0.71 -10.87
N SER A 318 0.39 -0.19 -9.95
CA SER A 318 -0.93 -0.26 -9.32
C SER A 318 -1.29 0.91 -8.40
N ASN A 319 -0.31 1.66 -7.88
CA ASN A 319 -0.52 2.86 -7.06
C ASN A 319 -0.75 4.11 -7.92
N ILE A 320 -0.03 4.21 -9.04
CA ILE A 320 -0.09 5.37 -9.93
C ILE A 320 -1.19 5.25 -10.99
N ALA A 321 -1.56 4.03 -11.37
CA ALA A 321 -2.62 3.79 -12.33
C ALA A 321 -4.00 4.10 -11.75
N SER A 322 -4.78 4.89 -12.48
CA SER A 322 -6.18 5.14 -12.15
C SER A 322 -7.10 4.05 -12.74
N THR A 323 -6.81 2.80 -12.39
CA THR A 323 -7.49 1.60 -12.93
C THR A 323 -9.00 1.54 -12.69
N LYS A 324 -9.52 2.34 -11.75
CA LYS A 324 -10.95 2.30 -11.37
C LYS A 324 -11.78 3.46 -11.93
N LYS A 325 -11.14 4.57 -12.34
CA LYS A 325 -11.84 5.80 -12.74
C LYS A 325 -10.99 6.60 -13.71
N PHE A 326 -11.54 6.92 -14.87
CA PHE A 326 -11.00 7.95 -15.75
C PHE A 326 -11.97 9.14 -15.74
N ASN A 327 -11.57 10.23 -15.09
CA ASN A 327 -12.44 11.37 -14.84
C ASN A 327 -11.94 12.60 -15.57
N ILE A 328 -12.82 13.25 -16.32
CA ILE A 328 -12.56 14.53 -16.98
C ILE A 328 -13.35 15.59 -16.23
N LYS A 329 -12.67 16.61 -15.72
CA LYS A 329 -13.28 17.70 -14.98
C LYS A 329 -13.09 19.02 -15.72
N THR A 330 -14.19 19.75 -15.88
CA THR A 330 -14.20 21.18 -16.18
C THR A 330 -14.75 21.93 -14.95
N PRO A 331 -14.76 23.27 -14.91
CA PRO A 331 -15.24 24.02 -13.73
C PRO A 331 -16.64 23.61 -13.26
N ASP A 332 -17.55 23.29 -14.19
CA ASP A 332 -18.96 23.03 -13.90
C ASP A 332 -19.41 21.60 -14.23
N ILE A 333 -18.56 20.78 -14.84
CA ILE A 333 -18.93 19.44 -15.36
C ILE A 333 -17.89 18.40 -14.95
N VAL A 334 -18.37 17.25 -14.47
CA VAL A 334 -17.56 16.06 -14.24
C VAL A 334 -18.07 14.93 -15.12
N ILE A 335 -17.21 14.41 -15.99
CA ILE A 335 -17.48 13.25 -16.84
C ILE A 335 -16.72 12.07 -16.25
N ASN A 336 -17.44 11.02 -15.85
CA ASN A 336 -16.84 9.76 -15.42
C ASN A 336 -16.89 8.78 -16.59
N VAL A 337 -15.73 8.33 -17.04
CA VAL A 337 -15.59 7.38 -18.13
C VAL A 337 -15.14 6.04 -17.54
N ASN A 338 -15.64 4.94 -18.08
CA ASN A 338 -15.09 3.63 -17.77
C ASN A 338 -13.59 3.64 -18.20
N PRO A 339 -12.65 3.33 -17.30
CA PRO A 339 -11.21 3.39 -17.61
C PRO A 339 -10.78 2.46 -18.75
N ASP A 340 -11.56 1.44 -19.09
CA ASP A 340 -11.31 0.54 -20.24
C ASP A 340 -11.90 1.09 -21.56
N ARG A 341 -12.63 2.21 -21.50
CA ARG A 341 -13.35 2.81 -22.64
C ARG A 341 -12.99 4.29 -22.82
N THR A 342 -11.73 4.63 -22.58
CA THR A 342 -11.18 5.97 -22.81
C THR A 342 -11.22 6.40 -24.28
N ASP A 343 -11.35 5.43 -25.19
CA ASP A 343 -11.59 5.62 -26.63
C ASP A 343 -12.91 6.34 -26.94
N LEU A 344 -13.87 6.36 -26.01
CA LEU A 344 -15.17 7.01 -26.19
C LEU A 344 -15.12 8.54 -26.13
N VAL A 345 -14.00 9.15 -25.76
CA VAL A 345 -13.91 10.60 -25.64
C VAL A 345 -12.86 11.14 -26.61
N ASP A 346 -13.34 11.93 -27.56
CA ASP A 346 -12.52 12.68 -28.52
C ASP A 346 -12.48 14.17 -28.14
N VAL A 347 -11.44 14.87 -28.58
CA VAL A 347 -11.42 16.34 -28.58
C VAL A 347 -11.55 16.82 -30.03
N ARG A 348 -12.60 17.58 -30.33
CA ARG A 348 -12.80 18.19 -31.66
C ARG A 348 -13.16 19.66 -31.53
N VAL A 349 -12.86 20.41 -32.59
CA VAL A 349 -13.33 21.79 -32.71
C VAL A 349 -14.70 21.77 -33.39
N VAL A 350 -15.73 22.18 -32.66
CA VAL A 350 -17.10 22.34 -33.15
C VAL A 350 -17.42 23.83 -33.08
N ASP A 351 -17.78 24.44 -34.22
CA ASP A 351 -18.08 25.88 -34.34
C ASP A 351 -16.99 26.79 -33.73
N GLY A 352 -15.72 26.44 -33.94
CA GLY A 352 -14.57 27.19 -33.42
C GLY A 352 -14.30 27.02 -31.92
N ARG A 353 -15.02 26.14 -31.23
CA ARG A 353 -14.84 25.84 -29.80
C ARG A 353 -14.29 24.43 -29.62
N LYS A 354 -13.30 24.26 -28.74
CA LYS A 354 -12.80 22.93 -28.34
C LYS A 354 -13.89 22.24 -27.51
N CYS A 355 -14.36 21.10 -27.97
CA CYS A 355 -15.41 20.31 -27.35
C CYS A 355 -14.90 18.88 -27.09
N LEU A 356 -15.33 18.31 -25.97
CA LEU A 356 -15.27 16.86 -25.76
C LEU A 356 -16.43 16.23 -26.52
N VAL A 357 -16.14 15.29 -27.41
CA VAL A 357 -17.12 14.59 -28.24
C VAL A 357 -17.21 13.17 -27.75
N ILE A 358 -18.40 12.78 -27.33
CA ILE A 358 -18.74 11.43 -26.89
C ILE A 358 -19.76 10.89 -27.89
N PRO A 359 -19.49 9.75 -28.56
CA PRO A 359 -20.47 9.14 -29.43
C PRO A 359 -21.64 8.67 -28.57
N VAL A 360 -22.85 8.96 -29.04
CA VAL A 360 -24.09 8.68 -28.33
C VAL A 360 -24.79 7.52 -29.04
N ASP A 361 -25.09 6.45 -28.31
CA ASP A 361 -25.91 5.32 -28.79
C ASP A 361 -27.38 5.47 -28.33
N ASP A 362 -28.21 4.48 -28.64
CA ASP A 362 -29.66 4.55 -28.43
C ASP A 362 -30.09 4.53 -26.93
N GLN A 363 -29.15 4.45 -25.97
CA GLN A 363 -29.43 4.31 -24.53
C GLN A 363 -28.89 5.49 -23.71
N VAL A 364 -29.47 6.68 -23.90
CA VAL A 364 -29.11 7.86 -23.11
C VAL A 364 -30.12 8.09 -22.00
N GLU A 365 -29.62 8.32 -20.79
CA GLU A 365 -30.45 8.77 -19.66
C GLU A 365 -30.10 10.19 -19.22
N VAL A 366 -31.11 11.02 -18.97
CA VAL A 366 -30.97 12.33 -18.33
C VAL A 366 -31.66 12.29 -16.99
N ASN A 367 -30.90 12.41 -15.89
CA ASN A 367 -31.41 12.27 -14.52
C ASN A 367 -32.20 10.98 -14.29
N GLY A 368 -31.76 9.87 -14.91
CA GLY A 368 -32.40 8.55 -14.80
C GLY A 368 -33.65 8.37 -15.69
N ILE A 369 -33.85 9.25 -16.68
CA ILE A 369 -34.94 9.15 -17.65
C ILE A 369 -34.35 8.87 -19.02
N GLU A 370 -34.76 7.77 -19.66
CA GLU A 370 -34.34 7.42 -21.02
C GLU A 370 -34.82 8.46 -22.04
N VAL A 371 -33.91 8.97 -22.88
CA VAL A 371 -34.16 10.01 -23.88
C VAL A 371 -33.75 9.49 -25.25
N ARG A 372 -34.57 9.77 -26.27
CA ARG A 372 -34.22 9.53 -27.68
C ARG A 372 -33.51 10.74 -28.26
N MET A 373 -32.40 10.51 -28.96
CA MET A 373 -31.68 11.56 -29.67
C MET A 373 -32.32 11.80 -31.05
N ASP A 374 -32.66 13.06 -31.36
CA ASP A 374 -33.23 13.43 -32.66
C ASP A 374 -32.13 13.50 -33.73
N PRO A 375 -32.28 12.82 -34.88
CA PRO A 375 -31.21 12.63 -35.86
C PRO A 375 -30.83 13.83 -36.74
N GLU A 376 -31.38 15.04 -36.55
CA GLU A 376 -31.32 16.12 -37.57
C GLU A 376 -30.33 17.28 -37.36
N THR A 377 -29.45 17.28 -36.35
CA THR A 377 -28.52 18.44 -36.13
C THR A 377 -27.14 18.33 -36.80
N GLY A 378 -26.99 17.53 -37.86
CA GLY A 378 -25.69 17.34 -38.53
C GLY A 378 -25.74 17.51 -40.05
N ALA A 379 -25.97 18.71 -40.58
CA ALA A 379 -25.63 19.03 -41.97
C ALA A 379 -25.57 20.56 -42.22
N GLU A 380 -24.38 20.99 -42.67
CA GLU A 380 -24.04 22.10 -43.58
C GLU A 380 -24.86 23.42 -43.54
N GLY A 381 -24.11 24.52 -43.47
CA GLY A 381 -24.64 25.89 -43.47
C GLY A 381 -25.61 26.20 -44.60
N GLN A 382 -26.64 26.98 -44.26
CA GLN A 382 -27.52 27.62 -45.24
C GLN A 382 -27.23 29.13 -45.33
N PRO A 383 -27.19 29.72 -46.54
CA PRO A 383 -26.90 31.14 -46.72
C PRO A 383 -28.10 32.00 -46.30
N LEU A 384 -27.79 33.18 -45.76
CA LEU A 384 -28.74 34.27 -45.52
C LEU A 384 -29.59 34.54 -46.78
N GLN A 385 -30.90 34.31 -46.69
CA GLN A 385 -31.84 34.76 -47.72
C GLN A 385 -32.08 36.28 -47.60
N PRO A 386 -32.24 37.02 -48.72
CA PRO A 386 -32.42 38.47 -48.68
C PRO A 386 -33.84 38.83 -48.23
N LEU A 387 -33.92 39.85 -47.36
CA LEU A 387 -35.16 40.51 -46.95
C LEU A 387 -35.96 40.99 -48.17
N SER A 388 -37.16 40.45 -48.35
CA SER A 388 -38.15 40.98 -49.28
C SER A 388 -38.79 42.24 -48.68
N ALA A 389 -38.68 43.35 -49.41
CA ALA A 389 -39.34 44.60 -49.08
C ALA A 389 -40.86 44.46 -49.26
N GLY A 390 -41.63 44.69 -48.19
CA GLY A 390 -43.09 44.79 -48.26
C GLY A 390 -43.54 46.07 -48.99
N PRO A 391 -44.68 46.04 -49.71
CA PRO A 391 -45.19 47.21 -50.39
C PRO A 391 -45.85 48.16 -49.40
N ARG A 392 -45.51 49.45 -49.51
CA ARG A 392 -46.24 50.55 -48.87
C ARG A 392 -47.64 50.66 -49.48
N LEU A 393 -48.65 50.75 -48.62
CA LEU A 393 -49.83 51.60 -48.80
C LEU A 393 -50.30 52.09 -47.43
#